data_AF-A0A1F3P5Y6-F1
#
_entry.id   AF-A0A1F3P5Y6-F1
#
_cell.length_a   1.000
_cell.length_b   1.000
_cell.length_c   1.000
_cell.angle_alpha   90.00
_cell.angle_beta   90.00
_cell.angle_gamma   90.00
#
_symmetry.space_group_name_H-M   'P 1'
#
loop_
_entity.id
_entity.type
_entity.pdbx_description
1 polymer ?
#
loop_
_entity_poly.entity_id
_entity_poly.type
_entity_poly.pdbx_seq_one_letter_code
_entity_poly.pdbx_strand_id
1 'polypeptide(L)'
;MKDVPPGQISGIPGWKNLYYFHSEDSTWIVKPVPSAGNQFAGIVFNPEEIRKSRQVHIYAAPLSSVKIENDRLSVPMENIIKVENYKINAGMIITWVGVVSLLFLIPVFL
;
A
#
# COMPACT_ATOMS: atom_id res chain seq x y z
N MET A 1 7.29 -31.11 -9.80
CA MET A 1 7.46 -29.83 -9.08
C MET A 1 8.83 -29.31 -9.48
N LYS A 2 8.92 -28.10 -10.05
CA LYS A 2 10.21 -27.53 -10.50
C LYS A 2 10.95 -26.96 -9.29
N ASP A 3 12.20 -27.33 -9.14
CA ASP A 3 13.08 -26.89 -8.06
C ASP A 3 13.32 -25.38 -8.16
N VAL A 4 13.00 -24.66 -7.08
CA VAL A 4 13.15 -23.20 -7.00
C VAL A 4 14.44 -22.92 -6.24
N PRO A 5 15.37 -22.11 -6.80
CA PRO A 5 16.64 -21.81 -6.16
C PRO A 5 16.49 -21.21 -4.74
N PRO A 6 17.40 -21.52 -3.81
CA PRO A 6 17.40 -20.93 -2.47
C PRO A 6 17.44 -19.40 -2.55
N GLY A 7 16.42 -18.74 -2.00
CA GLY A 7 16.26 -17.28 -2.02
C GLY A 7 15.11 -16.77 -2.91
N GLN A 8 14.53 -17.63 -3.76
CA GLN A 8 13.33 -17.28 -4.53
C GLN A 8 12.07 -17.78 -3.82
N ILE A 9 11.18 -16.87 -3.43
CA ILE A 9 9.86 -17.22 -2.91
C ILE A 9 8.98 -17.63 -4.10
N SER A 10 9.01 -18.91 -4.47
CA SER A 10 8.01 -19.48 -5.37
C SER A 10 6.72 -19.70 -4.61
N GLY A 11 5.90 -18.65 -4.59
CA GLY A 11 4.50 -18.74 -4.26
C GLY A 11 3.81 -17.57 -4.93
N ILE A 12 2.58 -17.78 -5.41
CA ILE A 12 1.67 -16.68 -5.72
C ILE A 12 1.71 -15.77 -4.48
N PRO A 13 2.25 -14.54 -4.54
CA PRO A 13 2.31 -13.72 -3.35
C PRO A 13 0.90 -13.60 -2.86
N GLY A 14 0.69 -13.79 -1.56
CA GLY A 14 -0.54 -13.30 -0.96
C GLY A 14 -0.65 -11.83 -1.34
N TRP A 15 -1.53 -11.48 -2.27
CA TRP A 15 -1.77 -10.10 -2.73
C TRP A 15 -2.13 -9.16 -1.57
N LYS A 16 -2.49 -9.74 -0.42
CA LYS A 16 -2.56 -9.11 0.89
C LYS A 16 -1.18 -8.50 1.18
N ASN A 17 -1.06 -7.19 1.03
CA ASN A 17 0.13 -6.35 1.28
C ASN A 17 0.99 -6.02 0.05
N LEU A 18 0.48 -6.18 -1.17
CA LEU A 18 1.07 -5.58 -2.36
C LEU A 18 0.32 -4.31 -2.75
N TYR A 19 1.06 -3.23 -2.99
CA TYR A 19 0.53 -1.93 -3.39
C TYR A 19 0.78 -1.70 -4.87
N TYR A 20 -0.16 -1.05 -5.54
CA TYR A 20 0.01 -0.58 -6.90
C TYR A 20 0.60 0.83 -6.84
N PHE A 21 1.84 0.99 -7.30
CA PHE A 21 2.55 2.26 -7.31
C PHE A 21 2.54 2.83 -8.72
N HIS A 22 2.13 4.08 -8.87
CA HIS A 22 2.00 4.75 -10.16
C HIS A 22 2.74 6.09 -10.11
N SER A 23 3.52 6.38 -11.13
CA SER A 23 4.11 7.68 -11.35
C SER A 23 4.16 7.98 -12.85
N GLU A 24 3.34 8.93 -13.28
CA GLU A 24 3.17 9.28 -14.69
C GLU A 24 2.91 8.02 -15.55
N ASP A 25 3.74 7.75 -16.55
CA ASP A 25 3.56 6.60 -17.45
C ASP A 25 4.14 5.29 -16.89
N SER A 26 4.65 5.28 -15.66
CA SER A 26 5.31 4.13 -15.03
C SER A 26 4.50 3.56 -13.87
N THR A 27 4.47 2.23 -13.77
CA THR A 27 3.77 1.54 -12.69
C THR A 27 4.56 0.35 -12.16
N TRP A 28 4.47 0.10 -10.86
CA TRP A 28 5.14 -0.99 -10.16
C TRP A 28 4.19 -1.65 -9.17
N ILE A 29 4.37 -2.96 -8.95
CA ILE A 29 3.80 -3.63 -7.79
C ILE A 29 4.86 -3.63 -6.71
N VAL A 30 4.54 -3.07 -5.56
CA VAL A 30 5.51 -2.93 -4.47
C VAL A 30 5.01 -3.60 -3.20
N LYS A 31 5.90 -4.33 -2.52
CA LYS A 31 5.70 -4.76 -1.15
C LYS A 31 6.28 -3.67 -0.23
N PRO A 32 5.45 -2.93 0.52
CA PRO A 32 5.96 -1.89 1.42
C PRO A 32 6.91 -2.49 2.44
N VAL A 33 7.97 -1.75 2.76
CA VAL A 33 8.92 -2.10 3.80
C VAL A 33 9.17 -0.89 4.69
N PRO A 34 9.52 -1.08 5.97
CA PRO A 34 9.94 0.02 6.81
C PRO A 34 11.09 0.80 6.16
N SER A 35 11.03 2.13 6.28
CA SER A 35 12.11 3.02 5.90
C SER A 35 12.38 3.98 7.05
N ALA A 36 13.64 4.26 7.32
CA ALA A 36 14.01 5.43 8.10
C ALA A 36 13.83 6.69 7.23
N GLY A 37 13.48 7.82 7.84
CA GLY A 37 13.33 9.12 7.17
C GLY A 37 11.94 9.38 6.58
N ASN A 38 11.79 10.54 5.92
CA ASN A 38 10.54 11.00 5.32
C ASN A 38 10.37 10.46 3.88
N GLN A 39 10.33 9.15 3.72
CA GLN A 39 10.18 8.53 2.41
C GLN A 39 9.33 7.26 2.47
N PHE A 40 8.60 7.00 1.40
CA PHE A 40 8.02 5.69 1.13
C PHE A 40 9.10 4.77 0.59
N ALA A 41 9.04 3.50 0.98
CA ALA A 41 9.87 2.47 0.39
C ALA A 41 9.12 1.15 0.22
N GLY A 42 9.47 0.43 -0.84
CA GLY A 42 8.93 -0.88 -1.14
C GLY A 42 9.91 -1.72 -1.94
N ILE A 43 9.77 -3.04 -1.88
CA ILE A 43 10.45 -3.96 -2.79
C ILE A 43 9.59 -4.14 -4.02
N VAL A 44 10.16 -3.89 -5.20
CA VAL A 44 9.51 -4.10 -6.50
C VAL A 44 9.29 -5.59 -6.68
N PHE A 45 8.05 -5.94 -6.95
CA PHE A 45 7.63 -7.29 -7.29
C PHE A 45 7.28 -7.32 -8.77
N ASN A 46 7.85 -8.26 -9.52
CA ASN A 46 7.54 -8.50 -10.92
C ASN A 46 6.60 -9.71 -11.01
N PRO A 47 5.27 -9.54 -10.87
CA PRO A 47 4.38 -10.67 -10.96
C PRO A 47 4.27 -11.14 -12.42
N GLU A 48 4.19 -12.46 -12.63
CA GLU A 48 3.86 -13.05 -13.94
C GLU A 48 2.47 -12.61 -14.43
N GLU A 49 1.55 -12.29 -13.50
CA GLU A 49 0.28 -11.61 -13.77
C GLU A 49 0.14 -10.35 -12.91
N ILE A 50 0.16 -9.15 -13.52
CA ILE A 50 -0.22 -7.92 -12.84
C ILE A 50 -1.76 -7.91 -12.70
N ARG A 51 -2.27 -8.47 -11.60
CA ARG A 51 -3.63 -8.15 -11.17
C ARG A 51 -3.58 -6.83 -10.44
N LYS A 52 -4.49 -5.90 -10.76
CA LYS A 52 -4.70 -4.70 -9.93
C LYS A 52 -5.02 -5.17 -8.51
N SER A 53 -4.02 -5.12 -7.63
CA SER A 53 -4.19 -5.35 -6.20
C SER A 53 -5.17 -4.29 -5.69
N ARG A 54 -6.40 -4.68 -5.41
CA ARG A 54 -7.51 -3.78 -5.03
C ARG A 54 -7.39 -3.29 -3.59
N GLN A 55 -6.19 -3.00 -3.09
CA GLN A 55 -6.01 -2.61 -1.69
C GLN A 55 -5.45 -1.21 -1.56
N VAL A 56 -4.25 -0.94 -2.09
CA VAL A 56 -3.64 0.38 -1.99
C VAL A 56 -3.05 0.79 -3.33
N HIS A 57 -3.44 1.98 -3.81
CA HIS A 57 -2.86 2.63 -4.99
C HIS A 57 -2.16 3.91 -4.52
N ILE A 58 -0.85 3.98 -4.74
CA ILE A 58 -0.03 5.17 -4.44
C ILE A 58 0.29 5.87 -5.75
N TYR A 59 0.04 7.16 -5.80
CA TYR A 59 0.41 8.03 -6.91
C TYR A 59 1.53 8.97 -6.44
N ALA A 60 2.61 9.03 -7.21
CA ALA A 60 3.72 9.94 -6.96
C ALA A 60 4.06 10.76 -8.21
N ALA A 61 4.56 11.97 -8.00
CA ALA A 61 5.04 12.84 -9.06
C ALA A 61 6.15 13.78 -8.56
N PRO A 62 7.12 14.15 -9.41
CA PRO A 62 7.33 13.65 -10.77
C PRO A 62 7.99 12.26 -10.79
N LEU A 63 8.01 11.59 -11.95
CA LEU A 63 8.69 10.30 -12.13
C LEU A 63 10.15 10.32 -11.67
N SER A 64 10.84 11.45 -11.82
CA SER A 64 12.23 11.64 -11.40
C SER A 64 12.45 11.57 -9.88
N SER A 65 11.38 11.62 -9.08
CA SER A 65 11.44 11.42 -7.62
C SER A 65 11.50 9.94 -7.23
N VAL A 66 11.20 9.03 -8.16
CA VAL A 66 11.22 7.59 -7.96
C VAL A 66 12.62 7.04 -8.15
N LYS A 67 13.21 6.52 -7.08
CA LYS A 67 14.51 5.86 -7.10
C LYS A 67 14.32 4.35 -6.98
N ILE A 68 14.98 3.60 -7.86
CA ILE A 68 15.01 2.14 -7.82
C ILE A 68 16.46 1.68 -7.73
N GLU A 69 16.81 1.08 -6.59
CA GLU A 69 18.15 0.56 -6.31
C GLU A 69 18.01 -0.84 -5.71
N ASN A 70 18.62 -1.87 -6.31
CA ASN A 70 18.57 -3.26 -5.84
C ASN A 70 17.14 -3.75 -5.54
N ASP A 71 16.23 -3.57 -6.51
CA ASP A 71 14.80 -3.87 -6.40
C ASP A 71 14.05 -3.09 -5.31
N ARG A 72 14.67 -2.10 -4.68
CA ARG A 72 14.03 -1.20 -3.71
C ARG A 72 13.58 0.07 -4.41
N LEU A 73 12.27 0.25 -4.50
CA LEU A 73 11.65 1.51 -4.85
C LEU A 73 11.63 2.43 -3.61
N SER A 74 12.04 3.67 -3.77
CA SER A 74 11.92 4.71 -2.75
C SER A 74 11.51 6.06 -3.35
N VAL A 75 10.67 6.78 -2.61
CA VAL A 75 10.12 8.08 -3.02
C VAL A 75 9.97 8.97 -1.78
N PRO A 76 10.46 10.23 -1.80
CA PRO A 76 10.21 11.18 -0.72
C PRO A 76 8.71 11.39 -0.49
N MET A 77 8.29 11.49 0.78
CA MET A 77 6.86 11.52 1.12
C MET A 77 6.15 12.75 0.54
N GLU A 78 6.86 13.87 0.38
CA GLU A 78 6.38 15.10 -0.26
C GLU A 78 6.03 14.94 -1.75
N ASN A 79 6.55 13.89 -2.41
CA ASN A 79 6.25 13.57 -3.80
C ASN A 79 5.08 12.60 -3.95
N ILE A 80 4.50 12.10 -2.85
CA ILE A 80 3.29 11.30 -2.87
C ILE A 80 2.09 12.24 -2.95
N ILE A 81 1.42 12.25 -4.10
CA ILE A 81 0.31 13.17 -4.37
C ILE A 81 -1.04 12.60 -3.97
N LYS A 82 -1.18 11.27 -3.95
CA LYS A 82 -2.44 10.59 -3.62
C LYS A 82 -2.18 9.17 -3.14
N VAL A 83 -2.97 8.75 -2.15
CA VAL A 83 -3.06 7.35 -1.72
C VAL A 83 -4.52 6.95 -1.67
N GLU A 84 -4.89 5.90 -2.40
CA GLU A 84 -6.24 5.31 -2.36
C GLU A 84 -6.17 3.97 -1.63
N ASN A 85 -7.00 3.80 -0.59
CA ASN A 85 -7.12 2.53 0.12
C ASN A 85 -8.53 1.94 -0.04
N TYR A 86 -8.63 0.93 -0.88
CA TYR A 86 -9.88 0.28 -1.27
C TYR A 86 -10.38 -0.77 -0.24
N LYS A 87 -9.63 -1.04 0.83
CA LYS A 87 -10.11 -1.86 1.97
C LYS A 87 -11.03 -1.10 2.91
N ILE A 88 -10.96 0.24 2.92
CA ILE A 88 -11.76 1.07 3.81
C ILE A 88 -13.10 1.33 3.11
N ASN A 89 -14.07 0.44 3.33
CA ASN A 89 -15.45 0.70 2.94
C ASN A 89 -16.00 1.80 3.85
N ALA A 90 -16.63 2.84 3.29
CA ALA A 90 -17.32 3.88 4.06
C ALA A 90 -18.29 3.29 5.10
N GLY A 91 -18.92 2.15 4.81
CA GLY A 91 -19.76 1.41 5.76
C GLY A 91 -19.07 1.01 7.08
N MET A 92 -17.74 0.81 7.06
CA MET A 92 -16.93 0.46 8.23
C MET A 92 -16.56 1.69 9.07
N ILE A 93 -16.46 2.88 8.46
CA ILE A 93 -16.22 4.14 9.19
C ILE A 93 -17.49 4.55 9.95
N ILE A 94 -18.66 4.41 9.32
CA ILE A 94 -19.94 4.79 9.92
C ILE A 94 -20.27 3.90 11.14
N THR A 95 -19.88 2.63 11.14
CA THR A 95 -20.08 1.72 12.29
C THR A 95 -19.27 2.15 13.50
N TRP A 96 -18.02 2.61 13.32
CA TRP A 96 -17.19 3.05 14.44
C TRP A 96 -17.58 4.42 14.99
N VAL A 97 -17.91 5.38 14.11
CA VAL A 97 -18.37 6.70 14.56
C VAL A 97 -19.73 6.58 15.26
N GLY A 98 -20.66 5.76 14.75
CA GLY A 98 -21.96 5.52 15.37
C GLY A 98 -21.90 4.86 16.75
N VAL A 99 -20.98 3.89 16.96
CA VAL A 99 -20.80 3.24 18.26
C VAL A 99 -20.18 4.20 19.28
N VAL A 100 -19.23 5.04 18.87
CA VAL A 100 -18.63 6.05 19.78
C VAL A 100 -19.66 7.13 20.13
N SER A 101 -20.47 7.62 19.18
CA SER A 101 -21.52 8.60 19.47
C SER A 101 -22.63 8.06 20.39
N LEU A 102 -22.95 6.77 20.34
CA LEU A 102 -23.95 6.15 21.21
C LEU A 102 -23.49 6.12 22.68
N LEU A 103 -22.18 5.99 22.93
CA LEU A 103 -21.61 6.03 24.29
C LEU A 103 -21.63 7.43 24.92
N PHE A 104 -21.69 8.50 24.13
CA PHE A 104 -21.81 9.88 24.61
C PHE A 104 -23.26 10.37 24.76
N LEU A 105 -24.25 9.54 24.41
CA LEU A 105 -25.69 9.84 24.56
C LEU A 105 -26.30 9.25 25.84
N ILE A 106 -25.52 8.58 26.70
CA ILE A 106 -25.99 8.19 28.03
C ILE A 106 -25.94 9.44 28.91
N PRO A 107 -27.08 10.04 29.31
CA PRO A 107 -27.06 11.07 30.32
C PRO A 107 -26.60 10.40 31.61
N VAL A 108 -25.46 10.83 32.16
CA VAL A 108 -25.12 10.55 33.55
C VAL A 108 -26.14 11.34 34.38
N PHE A 109 -27.24 10.69 34.77
CA PHE A 109 -28.07 11.19 35.86
C PHE A 109 -27.23 11.10 37.14
N LEU A 110 -26.66 12.25 37.52
CA LEU A 110 -26.05 12.51 38.82
C LEU A 110 -27.14 12.91 39.81
#